data_AF-A0A498QXR9-F1
#
_entry.id   AF-A0A498QXR9-F1
#
_cell.length_a   1.000
_cell.length_b   1.000
_cell.length_c   1.000
_cell.angle_alpha   90.00
_cell.angle_beta   90.00
_cell.angle_gamma   90.00
#
_symmetry.space_group_name_H-M   'P 1'
#
loop_
_entity.id
_entity.type
_entity.pdbx_description
1 polymer ?
#
loop_
_entity_poly.entity_id
_entity_poly.type
_entity_poly.pdbx_seq_one_letter_code
_entity_poly.pdbx_strand_id
1 'polypeptide(L)'
;MAGRVRLAGPAEPLGDKSRPALEALAELDALVRPQGQARVVVETFFGVASQPVSADRVDAVAQAITGADASALYRVGYAYAPFHCPECATSYCGEHWDWREFDDDPFSGVEGDCPRGHFHVLAY
;
A
#
# COMPACT_ATOMS: atom_id res chain seq x y z
N MET A 1 3.10 5.45 -13.81
CA MET A 1 3.67 6.00 -12.55
C MET A 1 3.98 4.85 -11.57
N ALA A 2 5.10 4.87 -10.85
CA ALA A 2 5.31 3.97 -9.71
C ALA A 2 4.64 4.58 -8.47
N GLY A 3 3.84 3.81 -7.72
CA GLY A 3 3.13 4.31 -6.55
C GLY A 3 4.03 4.94 -5.48
N ARG A 4 3.45 5.71 -4.56
CA ARG A 4 4.13 6.32 -3.42
C ARG A 4 3.73 5.61 -2.13
N VAL A 5 4.69 5.37 -1.26
CA VAL A 5 4.47 4.75 0.07
C VAL A 5 5.00 5.68 1.14
N ARG A 6 4.23 5.88 2.21
CA ARG A 6 4.67 6.66 3.38
C ARG A 6 4.13 6.08 4.68
N LEU A 7 4.87 6.27 5.76
CA LEU A 7 4.41 6.01 7.12
C LEU A 7 3.81 7.30 7.68
N ALA A 8 2.59 7.22 8.19
CA ALA A 8 1.94 8.32 8.90
C ALA A 8 1.86 8.03 10.39
N GLY A 9 2.11 9.05 11.20
CA GLY A 9 2.10 8.94 12.65
C GLY A 9 0.70 8.69 13.22
N PRO A 10 0.59 8.23 14.48
CA PRO A 10 -0.70 7.98 15.11
C PRO A 10 -1.67 9.19 15.13
N ALA A 11 -1.18 10.39 15.39
CA ALA A 11 -2.02 11.58 15.44
C ALA A 11 -2.05 12.35 14.11
N GLU A 12 -1.37 11.86 13.08
CA GLU A 12 -1.28 12.55 11.80
C GLU A 12 -2.60 12.39 11.03
N PRO A 13 -3.21 13.46 10.50
CA PRO A 13 -4.34 13.34 9.59
C PRO A 13 -3.91 12.83 8.21
N LEU A 14 -4.74 12.04 7.51
CA LEU A 14 -4.47 11.63 6.12
C LEU A 14 -4.61 12.79 5.13
N GLY A 15 -5.37 13.81 5.51
CA GLY A 15 -5.90 14.83 4.62
C GLY A 15 -4.85 15.77 4.05
N ASP A 16 -4.72 15.74 2.74
CA ASP A 16 -4.46 16.93 1.93
C ASP A 16 -5.81 17.34 1.32
N LYS A 17 -6.34 18.50 1.71
CA LYS A 17 -7.63 19.05 1.22
C LYS A 17 -7.68 19.24 -0.30
N SER A 18 -6.54 19.10 -0.97
CA SER A 18 -6.40 19.19 -2.42
C SER A 18 -6.70 17.87 -3.13
N ARG A 19 -6.96 16.77 -2.39
CA ARG A 19 -7.10 15.40 -2.92
C ARG A 19 -8.32 14.68 -2.33
N PRO A 20 -9.49 14.71 -3.00
CA PRO A 20 -10.75 14.16 -2.49
C PRO A 20 -10.68 12.67 -2.07
N ALA A 21 -9.89 11.86 -2.78
CA ALA A 21 -9.68 10.45 -2.43
C ALA A 21 -8.97 10.27 -1.08
N LEU A 22 -8.06 11.18 -0.71
CA LEU A 22 -7.41 11.16 0.60
C LEU A 22 -8.33 11.63 1.72
N GLU A 23 -9.29 12.50 1.42
CA GLU A 23 -10.27 13.00 2.38
C GLU A 23 -11.30 11.93 2.75
N ALA A 24 -11.87 11.21 1.77
CA ALA A 24 -12.77 10.09 2.04
C ALA A 24 -12.07 8.95 2.81
N LEU A 25 -10.81 8.65 2.46
CA LEU A 25 -10.02 7.67 3.19
C LEU A 25 -9.69 8.12 4.63
N ALA A 26 -9.53 9.42 4.87
CA ALA A 26 -9.33 9.97 6.21
C ALA A 26 -10.52 9.72 7.14
N GLU A 27 -11.75 9.82 6.61
CA GLU A 27 -12.97 9.57 7.39
C GLU A 27 -13.11 8.08 7.75
N LEU A 28 -12.86 7.18 6.80
CA LEU A 28 -12.89 5.73 7.04
C LEU A 28 -11.77 5.27 7.98
N ASP A 29 -10.56 5.79 7.80
CA ASP A 29 -9.43 5.49 8.68
C ASP A 29 -9.72 5.90 10.13
N ALA A 30 -10.31 7.07 10.35
CA ALA A 30 -10.67 7.52 11.70
C ALA A 30 -11.72 6.61 12.39
N LEU A 31 -12.58 5.93 11.62
CA LEU A 31 -13.63 5.06 12.15
C LEU A 31 -13.13 3.64 12.50
N VAL A 32 -12.18 3.11 11.73
CA VAL A 32 -11.77 1.69 11.82
C VAL A 32 -10.43 1.52 12.54
N ARG A 33 -9.59 2.56 12.59
CA ARG A 33 -8.25 2.45 13.15
C ARG A 33 -8.28 2.32 14.69
N PRO A 34 -7.60 1.32 15.26
CA PRO A 34 -7.36 1.30 16.70
C PRO A 34 -6.63 2.58 17.13
N GLN A 35 -7.17 3.24 18.16
CA GLN A 35 -6.66 4.51 18.65
C GLN A 35 -5.14 4.42 18.92
N GLY A 36 -4.37 5.31 18.28
CA GLY A 36 -2.94 5.44 18.56
C GLY A 36 -1.99 4.56 17.72
N GLN A 37 -2.46 3.76 16.76
CA GLN A 37 -1.55 3.03 15.86
C GLN A 37 -0.99 3.91 14.74
N ALA A 38 0.25 3.66 14.30
CA ALA A 38 0.75 4.24 13.05
C ALA A 38 0.08 3.57 11.85
N ARG A 39 0.30 4.06 10.64
CA ARG A 39 -0.26 3.46 9.42
C ARG A 39 0.63 3.65 8.20
N VAL A 40 0.58 2.71 7.27
CA VAL A 40 1.14 2.88 5.93
C VAL A 40 0.05 3.42 5.01
N VAL A 41 0.42 4.46 4.26
CA VAL A 41 -0.39 5.01 3.18
C VAL A 41 0.28 4.65 1.86
N VAL A 42 -0.47 3.97 1.00
CA VAL A 42 -0.01 3.52 -0.30
C VAL A 42 -0.86 4.22 -1.35
N GLU A 43 -0.23 5.11 -2.12
CA GLU A 43 -0.84 5.83 -3.23
C GLU A 43 -0.42 5.17 -4.54
N THR A 44 -1.37 4.64 -5.30
CA THR A 44 -1.14 4.04 -6.61
C THR A 44 -1.99 4.77 -7.66
N PHE A 45 -1.92 4.33 -8.92
CA PHE A 45 -2.77 4.90 -9.97
C PHE A 45 -4.21 4.36 -9.91
N PHE A 46 -4.47 3.22 -9.25
CA PHE A 46 -5.82 2.66 -9.07
C PHE A 46 -6.48 3.08 -7.74
N GLY A 47 -5.77 3.78 -6.86
CA GLY A 47 -6.37 4.32 -5.64
C GLY A 47 -5.36 4.58 -4.52
N VAL A 48 -5.89 4.99 -3.36
CA VAL A 48 -5.12 5.13 -2.13
C VAL A 48 -5.63 4.14 -1.09
N ALA A 49 -4.71 3.40 -0.49
CA ALA A 49 -4.98 2.51 0.63
C ALA A 49 -4.32 3.04 1.91
N SER A 50 -4.99 2.83 3.05
CA SER A 50 -4.46 3.09 4.39
C SER A 50 -4.56 1.82 5.20
N GLN A 51 -3.44 1.39 5.79
CA GLN A 51 -3.38 0.15 6.55
C GLN A 51 -2.71 0.40 7.91
N PRO A 52 -3.36 0.04 9.02
CA PRO A 52 -2.77 0.22 10.35
C PRO A 52 -1.51 -0.63 10.51
N VAL A 53 -0.55 -0.10 11.26
CA VAL A 53 0.73 -0.75 11.59
C VAL A 53 0.79 -0.95 13.09
N SER A 54 1.00 -2.20 13.50
CA SER A 54 1.23 -2.55 14.91
C SER A 54 2.54 -1.92 15.42
N ALA A 55 2.58 -1.52 16.69
CA ALA A 55 3.69 -0.77 17.27
C ALA A 55 5.07 -1.47 17.09
N ASP A 56 5.08 -2.80 17.15
CA ASP A 56 6.27 -3.65 16.96
C ASP A 56 6.83 -3.63 15.53
N ARG A 57 6.03 -3.21 14.53
CA ARG A 57 6.43 -3.18 13.12
C ARG A 57 6.79 -1.78 12.62
N VAL A 58 6.52 -0.73 13.40
CA VAL A 58 6.71 0.67 13.01
C VAL A 58 8.15 0.94 12.58
N ASP A 59 9.12 0.50 13.37
CA ASP A 59 10.54 0.73 13.07
C ASP A 59 10.99 0.00 11.81
N ALA A 60 10.52 -1.22 11.59
CA ALA A 60 10.83 -1.99 10.39
C ALA A 60 10.26 -1.33 9.12
N VAL A 61 9.03 -0.83 9.19
CA VAL A 61 8.39 -0.08 8.10
C VAL A 61 9.14 1.23 7.84
N ALA A 62 9.46 1.99 8.89
CA ALA A 62 10.17 3.26 8.76
C ALA A 62 11.54 3.06 8.09
N GLN A 63 12.31 2.06 8.53
CA GLN A 63 13.61 1.73 7.95
C GLN A 63 13.50 1.33 6.48
N ALA A 64 12.51 0.50 6.12
CA ALA A 64 12.31 0.06 4.75
C ALA A 64 11.93 1.24 3.82
N ILE A 65 11.08 2.17 4.29
CA ILE A 65 10.73 3.39 3.53
C ILE A 65 11.96 4.30 3.36
N THR A 66 12.71 4.57 4.43
CA THR A 66 13.91 5.40 4.36
C THR A 66 14.98 4.78 3.44
N GLY A 67 15.12 3.46 3.45
CA GLY A 67 16.04 2.73 2.58
C GLY A 67 15.55 2.52 1.14
N ALA A 68 14.32 2.94 0.81
CA ALA A 68 13.64 2.61 -0.44
C ALA A 68 13.65 1.09 -0.76
N ASP A 69 13.58 0.25 0.28
CA ASP A 69 13.64 -1.20 0.19
C ASP A 69 12.23 -1.79 0.03
N ALA A 70 11.80 -1.89 -1.23
CA ALA A 70 10.51 -2.46 -1.58
C ALA A 70 10.39 -3.94 -1.17
N SER A 71 11.50 -4.69 -1.13
CA SER A 71 11.49 -6.09 -0.71
C SER A 71 11.26 -6.21 0.80
N ALA A 72 11.88 -5.34 1.60
CA ALA A 72 11.60 -5.24 3.03
C ALA A 72 10.15 -4.82 3.29
N LEU A 73 9.63 -3.83 2.56
CA LEU A 73 8.22 -3.42 2.68
C LEU A 73 7.27 -4.56 2.35
N TYR A 74 7.49 -5.25 1.24
CA TYR A 74 6.68 -6.40 0.82
C TYR A 74 6.65 -7.51 1.88
N ARG A 75 7.79 -7.79 2.52
CA ARG A 75 7.89 -8.78 3.61
C ARG A 75 7.11 -8.38 4.86
N VAL A 76 6.93 -7.08 5.13
CA VAL A 76 6.06 -6.61 6.23
C VAL A 76 4.59 -6.75 5.84
N GLY A 77 4.25 -6.38 4.60
CA GLY A 77 2.93 -6.58 4.02
C GLY A 77 2.98 -6.37 2.50
N TYR A 78 2.48 -7.32 1.72
CA TYR A 78 2.56 -7.27 0.26
C TYR A 78 1.95 -5.99 -0.33
N ALA A 79 0.84 -5.52 0.26
CA ALA A 79 0.14 -4.31 -0.14
C ALA A 79 0.97 -3.02 0.09
N TYR A 80 2.04 -3.05 0.90
CA TYR A 80 2.93 -1.91 1.10
C TYR A 80 3.90 -1.69 -0.06
N ALA A 81 4.08 -2.69 -0.93
CA ALA A 81 4.95 -2.62 -2.09
C ALA A 81 4.29 -3.34 -3.29
N PRO A 82 3.13 -2.87 -3.75
CA PRO A 82 2.27 -3.61 -4.68
C PRO A 82 2.93 -3.84 -6.05
N PHE A 83 3.95 -3.07 -6.42
CA PHE A 83 4.66 -3.24 -7.68
C PHE A 83 6.03 -3.94 -7.55
N HIS A 84 6.30 -4.54 -6.40
CA HIS A 84 7.46 -5.41 -6.18
C HIS A 84 7.10 -6.86 -6.43
N CYS A 85 7.84 -7.54 -7.31
CA CYS A 85 7.72 -8.99 -7.50
C CYS A 85 8.80 -9.69 -6.66
N PRO A 86 8.44 -10.43 -5.59
CA PRO A 86 9.40 -11.10 -4.72
C PRO A 86 10.19 -12.22 -5.43
N GLU A 87 9.60 -12.87 -6.43
CA GLU A 87 10.25 -13.91 -7.24
C GLU A 87 11.33 -13.32 -8.16
N CYS A 88 11.04 -12.17 -8.75
CA CYS A 88 12.02 -11.44 -9.57
C CYS A 88 13.03 -10.66 -8.72
N ALA A 89 12.76 -10.50 -7.43
CA ALA A 89 13.44 -9.55 -6.53
C ALA A 89 13.58 -8.14 -7.15
N THR A 90 12.56 -7.71 -7.91
CA THR A 90 12.60 -6.49 -8.73
C THR A 90 11.29 -5.73 -8.62
N SER A 91 11.37 -4.41 -8.60
CA SER A 91 10.21 -3.52 -8.65
C SER A 91 10.01 -2.98 -10.06
N TYR A 92 8.76 -2.99 -10.52
CA TYR A 92 8.35 -2.44 -11.80
C TYR A 92 7.44 -1.23 -11.59
N CYS A 93 7.22 -0.40 -12.61
CA CYS A 93 6.17 0.61 -12.52
C CYS A 93 4.80 -0.04 -12.79
N GLY A 94 3.72 0.62 -12.36
CA GLY A 94 2.37 0.09 -12.54
C GLY A 94 1.97 -0.22 -13.99
N GLU A 95 2.55 0.48 -14.96
CA GLU A 95 2.29 0.27 -16.40
C GLU A 95 2.88 -1.03 -16.95
N HIS A 96 3.86 -1.61 -16.25
CA HIS A 96 4.48 -2.88 -16.66
C HIS A 96 3.74 -4.10 -16.09
N TRP A 97 2.83 -3.89 -15.14
CA TRP A 97 1.99 -4.98 -14.64
C TRP A 97 0.81 -5.16 -15.59
N ASP A 98 0.47 -6.40 -15.89
CA ASP A 98 -0.79 -6.77 -16.52
C ASP A 98 -1.82 -6.99 -15.41
N TRP A 99 -2.62 -5.98 -15.10
CA TRP A 99 -3.50 -5.97 -13.93
C TRP A 99 -4.97 -5.85 -14.32
N ARG A 100 -5.84 -6.33 -13.42
CA ARG A 100 -7.30 -6.26 -13.52
C ARG A 100 -7.93 -6.09 -12.15
N GLU A 101 -9.13 -5.52 -12.14
CA GLU A 101 -9.99 -5.52 -10.95
C GLU A 101 -10.68 -6.88 -10.82
N PHE A 102 -10.87 -7.33 -9.58
CA PHE A 102 -11.69 -8.49 -9.25
C PHE A 102 -12.76 -8.10 -8.23
N ASP A 103 -13.88 -8.80 -8.26
CA ASP A 103 -15.01 -8.63 -7.34
C ASP A 103 -15.59 -10.01 -7.02
N ASP A 104 -15.04 -10.60 -5.96
CA ASP A 104 -15.38 -11.91 -5.41
C ASP A 104 -15.92 -11.73 -3.98
N ASP A 105 -17.20 -11.34 -3.86
CA ASP A 105 -17.90 -11.10 -2.58
C ASP A 105 -17.47 -12.09 -1.47
N PRO A 106 -16.95 -11.62 -0.31
CA PRO A 106 -16.93 -10.23 0.18
C PRO A 106 -15.67 -9.41 -0.20
N PHE A 107 -14.83 -9.91 -1.10
CA PHE A 107 -13.54 -9.32 -1.43
C PHE A 107 -13.52 -8.73 -2.83
N SER A 108 -13.17 -7.46 -2.95
CA SER A 108 -12.83 -6.84 -4.22
C SER A 108 -11.44 -6.23 -4.13
N GLY A 109 -10.79 -6.03 -5.27
CA GLY A 109 -9.43 -5.54 -5.28
C GLY A 109 -8.81 -5.52 -6.66
N VAL A 110 -7.48 -5.45 -6.67
CA VAL A 110 -6.67 -5.42 -7.88
C VAL A 110 -5.67 -6.56 -7.83
N GLU A 111 -5.60 -7.34 -8.89
CA GLU A 111 -4.62 -8.39 -9.09
C GLU A 111 -3.87 -8.18 -10.40
N GLY A 112 -2.72 -8.82 -10.57
CA GLY A 112 -2.00 -8.78 -11.83
C GLY A 112 -0.74 -9.61 -11.88
N ASP A 113 -0.17 -9.66 -13.08
CA ASP A 113 1.06 -10.37 -13.39
C ASP A 113 2.20 -9.39 -13.62
N CYS A 114 3.36 -9.67 -13.03
CA CYS A 114 4.57 -8.90 -13.32
C CYS A 114 5.05 -9.18 -14.77
N PRO A 115 6.02 -8.42 -15.33
CA PRO A 115 6.56 -8.65 -16.68
C PRO A 115 7.15 -10.04 -16.95
N ARG A 116 7.35 -10.85 -15.91
CA ARG A 116 7.83 -12.23 -16.00
C ARG A 116 6.72 -13.27 -15.86
N GLY A 117 5.46 -12.85 -15.65
CA GLY A 117 4.29 -13.73 -15.54
C GLY A 117 4.06 -14.31 -14.14
N HIS A 118 4.52 -13.63 -13.08
CA HIS A 118 4.20 -14.01 -11.69
C HIS A 118 2.98 -13.23 -11.20
N PHE A 119 1.95 -13.96 -10.78
CA PHE A 119 0.67 -13.44 -10.30
C PHE A 119 0.76 -12.93 -8.85
N HIS A 120 0.19 -11.76 -8.59
CA HIS A 120 0.03 -11.21 -7.24
C HIS A 120 -1.26 -10.41 -7.08
N VAL A 121 -1.81 -10.43 -5.85
CA VAL A 121 -2.79 -9.43 -5.41
C VAL A 121 -2.04 -8.13 -5.13
N LEU A 122 -2.42 -7.06 -5.81
CA LEU A 122 -1.80 -5.74 -5.74
C LEU A 122 -2.50 -4.84 -4.71
N ALA A 123 -3.81 -4.99 -4.54
CA ALA A 123 -4.59 -4.27 -3.53
C ALA A 123 -5.90 -5.00 -3.19
N TYR A 124 -6.45 -4.68 -2.02
CA TYR A 124 -7.77 -5.08 -1.50
C TYR A 124 -8.30 -3.98 -0.57
#